data_AF-A0A965LJ07-F1
#
_entry.id   AF-A0A965LJ07-F1
#
_cell.length_a   1.000
_cell.length_b   1.000
_cell.length_c   1.000
_cell.angle_alpha   90.00
_cell.angle_beta   90.00
_cell.angle_gamma   90.00
#
_symmetry.space_group_name_H-M   'P 1'
#
loop_
_entity.id
_entity.type
_entity.pdbx_description
1 polymer ?
#
loop_
_entity_poly.entity_id
_entity_poly.type
_entity_poly.pdbx_seq_one_letter_code
_entity_poly.pdbx_strand_id
1 'polypeptide(L)'
;TNGQIVKIGTGNQTFTASNSYTGLTTVSAGTLTLTTNNALGTTAGGTTVGASSRVDFRSVQYTTAEGLTLNGGTLANSLGSSLFGGAVTLGANSTADVTGTSLILSGAIGGAFDLNKTGTGTLTLAGSGSQTSTTISQGTLQLGAGGTTGWLTGSIINNSALILNRSDAVSLGGQVSGTGTLLKKGANTITLTNNNSYSGLTTIEAGVLQVGNGGTVGSLGTGDVVNSGVLIFNRSNNLAYGGLISGGGRLTKLAAGTVTLTGNHTYSGGTTISDGVLEIGNGGTSGAIGSGAITNQGVLAFNRSDDLTLPGGVSGNGELRQNGTGTLTLSGASTYTGATRVNSGRVLTTGSNLLSDASAVIVAGGATLQLGGNDGIGSLAGAGSVILGTNTLTAGMDNSSTTWSGQISGLGGFTKVGTGNLTLSGNNTFLGDAVLSGGQLTIDSSTALDRSIFLDVQTNTVLLVRTNILVGALETAGTINRVGGAEIRAAQTVTSQGEINAVIADFAGDSNFPAFQAGLLKRSNGLTTIGAANTFTGEVKVTGGTLKLGTNGSFASGSSLILQGGSSILDLSGKTQEFSKINAINGQVVLGAGTLAVGGTNLSEFGGVISGTGGFTQKG
;
A
#
# COMPACT_ATOMS: atom_id res chain seq x y z
N THR A 1 -54.32 -26.24 -44.24
CA THR A 1 -55.32 -27.22 -43.76
C THR A 1 -55.22 -27.31 -42.25
N ASN A 2 -56.35 -27.41 -41.53
CA ASN A 2 -56.40 -27.52 -40.06
C ASN A 2 -55.95 -28.90 -39.53
N GLY A 3 -55.11 -29.63 -40.28
CA GLY A 3 -54.65 -30.96 -39.91
C GLY A 3 -53.59 -30.91 -38.82
N GLN A 4 -53.63 -31.86 -37.89
CA GLN A 4 -52.59 -32.08 -36.88
C GLN A 4 -51.53 -33.03 -37.44
N ILE A 5 -50.28 -32.87 -36.99
CA ILE A 5 -49.20 -33.84 -37.24
C ILE A 5 -48.87 -34.54 -35.92
N VAL A 6 -48.82 -35.87 -35.94
CA VAL A 6 -48.39 -36.67 -34.78
C VAL A 6 -47.23 -37.57 -35.19
N LYS A 7 -46.04 -37.30 -34.65
CA LYS A 7 -44.87 -38.16 -34.80
C LYS A 7 -44.91 -39.25 -33.72
N ILE A 8 -45.15 -40.49 -34.17
CA ILE A 8 -45.13 -41.72 -33.37
C ILE A 8 -43.91 -42.59 -33.69
N GLY A 9 -43.65 -43.61 -32.86
CA GLY A 9 -42.54 -44.56 -33.02
C GLY A 9 -41.15 -44.00 -32.68
N THR A 10 -40.18 -44.88 -32.37
CA THR A 10 -38.86 -44.49 -31.85
C THR A 10 -37.87 -43.98 -32.91
N GLY A 11 -38.19 -44.15 -34.20
CA GLY A 11 -37.31 -43.75 -35.31
C GLY A 11 -37.21 -42.24 -35.53
N ASN A 12 -36.31 -41.86 -36.45
CA ASN A 12 -36.12 -40.49 -36.90
C ASN A 12 -37.02 -40.18 -38.11
N GLN A 13 -37.73 -39.06 -38.07
CA GLN A 13 -38.46 -38.49 -39.20
C GLN A 13 -37.85 -37.12 -39.55
N THR A 14 -37.56 -36.86 -40.81
CA THR A 14 -36.99 -35.57 -41.25
C THR A 14 -38.00 -34.75 -42.04
N PHE A 15 -38.16 -33.48 -41.69
CA PHE A 15 -38.88 -32.48 -42.49
C PHE A 15 -37.88 -31.58 -43.21
N THR A 16 -37.93 -31.64 -44.54
CA THR A 16 -36.97 -30.97 -45.44
C THR A 16 -37.54 -29.76 -46.18
N ALA A 17 -38.85 -29.54 -46.10
CA ALA A 17 -39.55 -28.43 -46.76
C ALA A 17 -40.33 -27.59 -45.73
N SER A 18 -40.54 -26.31 -46.05
CA SER A 18 -41.39 -25.42 -45.27
C SER A 18 -42.85 -25.85 -45.40
N ASN A 19 -43.60 -25.78 -44.30
CA ASN A 19 -44.99 -26.21 -44.24
C ASN A 19 -45.91 -25.02 -43.86
N SER A 20 -47.17 -25.11 -44.26
CA SER A 20 -48.19 -24.07 -44.04
C SER A 20 -49.47 -24.57 -43.36
N TYR A 21 -49.42 -25.75 -42.73
CA TYR A 21 -50.53 -26.23 -41.91
C TYR A 21 -50.66 -25.40 -40.62
N THR A 22 -51.87 -25.37 -40.08
CA THR A 22 -52.25 -24.54 -38.92
C THR A 22 -52.53 -25.36 -37.67
N GLY A 23 -52.60 -26.68 -37.77
CA GLY A 23 -52.84 -27.56 -36.64
C GLY A 23 -51.57 -27.84 -35.81
N LEU A 24 -51.79 -28.40 -34.62
CA LEU A 24 -50.75 -28.77 -33.65
C LEU A 24 -49.81 -29.85 -34.23
N THR A 25 -48.51 -29.68 -34.01
CA THR A 25 -47.53 -30.77 -34.14
C THR A 25 -47.28 -31.42 -32.79
N THR A 26 -47.40 -32.74 -32.70
CA THR A 26 -47.12 -33.53 -31.49
C THR A 26 -46.01 -34.53 -31.77
N VAL A 27 -44.91 -34.47 -31.03
CA VAL A 27 -43.83 -35.46 -31.07
C VAL A 27 -43.96 -36.36 -29.85
N SER A 28 -44.57 -37.53 -30.04
CA SER A 28 -44.88 -38.48 -28.96
C SER A 28 -43.79 -39.53 -28.75
N ALA A 29 -42.97 -39.81 -29.77
CA ALA A 29 -41.82 -40.70 -29.67
C ALA A 29 -40.76 -40.43 -30.76
N GLY A 30 -39.51 -40.79 -30.46
CA GLY A 30 -38.38 -40.71 -31.39
C GLY A 30 -37.94 -39.29 -31.69
N THR A 31 -37.33 -39.08 -32.86
CA THR A 31 -36.80 -37.77 -33.27
C THR A 31 -37.57 -37.21 -34.46
N LEU A 32 -37.96 -35.94 -34.38
CA LEU A 32 -38.39 -35.14 -35.52
C LEU A 32 -37.26 -34.16 -35.88
N THR A 33 -36.58 -34.41 -36.98
CA THR A 33 -35.48 -33.61 -37.50
C THR A 33 -36.01 -32.52 -38.45
N LEU A 34 -35.51 -31.29 -38.29
CA LEU A 34 -35.90 -30.12 -39.07
C LEU A 34 -34.67 -29.53 -39.77
N THR A 35 -34.74 -29.36 -41.09
CA THR A 35 -33.62 -28.81 -41.89
C THR A 35 -33.98 -27.52 -42.63
N THR A 36 -35.14 -26.93 -42.34
CA THR A 36 -35.59 -25.67 -42.96
C THR A 36 -36.51 -24.88 -42.01
N ASN A 37 -36.64 -23.58 -42.27
CA ASN A 37 -37.56 -22.69 -41.53
C ASN A 37 -39.02 -23.08 -41.82
N ASN A 38 -39.91 -22.91 -40.84
CA ASN A 38 -41.34 -23.24 -40.92
C ASN A 38 -41.64 -24.74 -41.16
N ALA A 39 -40.69 -25.63 -40.89
CA ALA A 39 -40.93 -27.07 -41.03
C ALA A 39 -42.08 -27.56 -40.12
N LEU A 40 -42.34 -26.90 -38.99
CA LEU A 40 -43.42 -27.26 -38.03
C LEU A 40 -44.77 -26.57 -38.33
N GLY A 41 -44.89 -25.88 -39.48
CA GLY A 41 -46.13 -25.25 -39.92
C GLY A 41 -46.15 -23.73 -39.66
N THR A 42 -47.35 -23.21 -39.47
CA THR A 42 -47.59 -21.79 -39.10
C THR A 42 -47.59 -21.60 -37.58
N THR A 43 -47.59 -20.35 -37.11
CA THR A 43 -47.59 -20.04 -35.68
C THR A 43 -48.91 -20.35 -34.94
N ALA A 44 -49.95 -20.83 -35.62
CA ALA A 44 -51.28 -21.04 -35.05
C ALA A 44 -51.39 -22.30 -34.18
N GLY A 45 -50.72 -23.39 -34.55
CA GLY A 45 -50.90 -24.72 -33.92
C GLY A 45 -49.94 -25.02 -32.79
N GLY A 46 -48.71 -24.51 -32.86
CA GLY A 46 -47.63 -24.85 -31.94
C GLY A 46 -47.11 -26.27 -32.12
N THR A 47 -46.07 -26.58 -31.35
CA THR A 47 -45.46 -27.91 -31.29
C THR A 47 -45.35 -28.39 -29.85
N THR A 48 -45.71 -29.64 -29.57
CA THR A 48 -45.53 -30.30 -28.26
C THR A 48 -44.56 -31.47 -28.40
N VAL A 49 -43.64 -31.62 -27.45
CA VAL A 49 -42.66 -32.70 -27.42
C VAL A 49 -42.80 -33.45 -26.10
N GLY A 50 -43.21 -34.72 -26.19
CA GLY A 50 -43.41 -35.59 -25.03
C GLY A 50 -42.08 -36.03 -24.40
N ALA A 51 -42.20 -36.67 -23.23
CA ALA A 51 -41.07 -37.28 -22.54
C ALA A 51 -40.31 -38.24 -23.47
N SER A 52 -38.98 -38.23 -23.38
CA SER A 52 -38.09 -39.08 -24.20
C SER A 52 -38.21 -38.90 -25.72
N SER A 53 -38.90 -37.84 -26.18
CA SER A 53 -39.00 -37.45 -27.59
C SER A 53 -38.07 -36.28 -27.89
N ARG A 54 -37.68 -36.13 -29.16
CA ARG A 54 -36.70 -35.11 -29.59
C ARG A 54 -37.23 -34.32 -30.78
N VAL A 55 -37.06 -33.00 -30.74
CA VAL A 55 -37.12 -32.13 -31.92
C VAL A 55 -35.72 -31.61 -32.19
N ASP A 56 -35.17 -31.86 -33.38
CA ASP A 56 -33.77 -31.61 -33.72
C ASP A 56 -33.62 -30.64 -34.89
N PHE A 57 -33.12 -29.44 -34.61
CA PHE A 57 -32.84 -28.40 -35.60
C PHE A 57 -31.42 -28.58 -36.14
N ARG A 58 -31.26 -28.75 -37.46
CA ARG A 58 -29.95 -29.04 -38.07
C ARG A 58 -29.57 -27.98 -39.09
N SER A 59 -28.67 -27.09 -38.70
CA SER A 59 -28.23 -25.94 -39.50
C SER A 59 -29.38 -25.03 -39.96
N VAL A 60 -30.34 -24.75 -39.07
CA VAL A 60 -31.58 -24.02 -39.41
C VAL A 60 -31.69 -22.70 -38.67
N GLN A 61 -31.97 -21.63 -39.41
CA GLN A 61 -32.44 -20.37 -38.83
C GLN A 61 -33.97 -20.40 -38.74
N TYR A 62 -34.50 -20.94 -37.64
CA TYR A 62 -35.94 -21.08 -37.42
C TYR A 62 -36.52 -19.80 -36.81
N THR A 63 -36.69 -18.79 -37.66
CA THR A 63 -37.13 -17.43 -37.25
C THR A 63 -38.63 -17.30 -37.08
N THR A 64 -39.42 -18.29 -37.52
CA THR A 64 -40.86 -18.31 -37.25
C THR A 64 -41.13 -18.51 -35.76
N ALA A 65 -41.92 -17.60 -35.19
CA ALA A 65 -42.21 -17.54 -33.77
C ALA A 65 -43.32 -18.54 -33.34
N GLU A 66 -43.29 -19.77 -33.84
CA GLU A 66 -44.21 -20.83 -33.40
C GLU A 66 -43.85 -21.28 -31.98
N GLY A 67 -44.84 -21.46 -31.11
CA GLY A 67 -44.60 -21.92 -29.74
C GLY A 67 -44.19 -23.39 -29.67
N LEU A 68 -43.18 -23.71 -28.88
CA LEU A 68 -42.73 -25.06 -28.57
C LEU A 68 -43.00 -25.38 -27.09
N THR A 69 -43.69 -26.48 -26.81
CA THR A 69 -43.91 -26.98 -25.44
C THR A 69 -43.12 -28.26 -25.23
N LEU A 70 -42.21 -28.28 -24.25
CA LEU A 70 -41.40 -29.43 -23.87
C LEU A 70 -41.98 -30.06 -22.59
N ASN A 71 -42.60 -31.23 -22.71
CA ASN A 71 -43.15 -32.01 -21.61
C ASN A 71 -42.15 -33.10 -21.18
N GLY A 72 -40.92 -32.69 -20.90
CA GLY A 72 -39.80 -33.59 -20.60
C GLY A 72 -39.05 -34.09 -21.84
N GLY A 73 -39.32 -33.45 -22.99
CA GLY A 73 -38.67 -33.74 -24.25
C GLY A 73 -37.32 -33.05 -24.42
N THR A 74 -36.64 -33.38 -25.52
CA THR A 74 -35.34 -32.80 -25.88
C THR A 74 -35.50 -31.84 -27.06
N LEU A 75 -35.12 -30.58 -26.84
CA LEU A 75 -34.83 -29.61 -27.89
C LEU A 75 -33.37 -29.79 -28.31
N ALA A 76 -33.13 -29.98 -29.59
CA ALA A 76 -31.82 -30.40 -30.06
C ALA A 76 -31.26 -29.59 -31.21
N ASN A 77 -29.94 -29.56 -31.28
CA ASN A 77 -29.19 -29.19 -32.47
C ASN A 77 -28.03 -30.16 -32.66
N SER A 78 -28.19 -31.13 -33.57
CA SER A 78 -27.19 -32.17 -33.81
C SER A 78 -26.17 -31.85 -34.92
N LEU A 79 -26.40 -30.80 -35.71
CA LEU A 79 -25.53 -30.42 -36.81
C LEU A 79 -25.51 -28.90 -37.01
N GLY A 80 -24.31 -28.35 -37.19
CA GLY A 80 -24.10 -26.93 -37.51
C GLY A 80 -24.66 -25.98 -36.45
N SER A 81 -25.00 -24.77 -36.88
CA SER A 81 -25.57 -23.74 -36.01
C SER A 81 -27.03 -23.50 -36.33
N SER A 82 -27.89 -23.52 -35.31
CA SER A 82 -29.32 -23.25 -35.45
C SER A 82 -29.78 -22.11 -34.55
N LEU A 83 -30.91 -21.51 -34.92
CA LEU A 83 -31.65 -20.53 -34.12
C LEU A 83 -33.11 -20.97 -34.01
N PHE A 84 -33.71 -20.79 -32.84
CA PHE A 84 -35.15 -20.94 -32.64
C PHE A 84 -35.73 -19.64 -32.06
N GLY A 85 -36.62 -19.00 -32.84
CA GLY A 85 -37.25 -17.73 -32.52
C GLY A 85 -38.56 -17.82 -31.74
N GLY A 86 -39.16 -19.01 -31.69
CA GLY A 86 -40.41 -19.26 -30.97
C GLY A 86 -40.26 -19.26 -29.46
N ALA A 87 -41.37 -19.03 -28.75
CA ALA A 87 -41.41 -19.22 -27.30
C ALA A 87 -41.28 -20.70 -26.95
N VAL A 88 -40.54 -21.02 -25.89
CA VAL A 88 -40.40 -22.37 -25.34
C VAL A 88 -41.11 -22.43 -23.98
N THR A 89 -42.12 -23.27 -23.86
CA THR A 89 -42.81 -23.56 -22.60
C THR A 89 -42.33 -24.89 -22.05
N LEU A 90 -41.82 -24.91 -20.82
CA LEU A 90 -41.40 -26.11 -20.13
C LEU A 90 -42.56 -26.64 -19.30
N GLY A 91 -43.16 -27.75 -19.75
CA GLY A 91 -44.21 -28.49 -19.03
C GLY A 91 -43.69 -29.59 -18.12
N ALA A 92 -42.41 -29.95 -18.26
CA ALA A 92 -41.61 -30.71 -17.30
C ALA A 92 -40.12 -30.41 -17.50
N ASN A 93 -39.26 -30.88 -16.59
CA ASN A 93 -37.80 -30.74 -16.72
C ASN A 93 -37.34 -31.31 -18.06
N SER A 94 -36.72 -30.48 -18.89
CA SER A 94 -36.43 -30.79 -20.29
C SER A 94 -34.96 -30.58 -20.61
N THR A 95 -34.54 -31.03 -21.78
CA THR A 95 -33.12 -31.01 -22.19
C THR A 95 -32.93 -30.16 -23.44
N ALA A 96 -31.92 -29.30 -23.42
CA ALA A 96 -31.35 -28.69 -24.61
C ALA A 96 -30.04 -29.42 -24.96
N ASP A 97 -30.08 -30.27 -25.99
CA ASP A 97 -28.96 -31.09 -26.42
C ASP A 97 -28.30 -30.53 -27.69
N VAL A 98 -27.13 -29.90 -27.52
CA VAL A 98 -26.41 -29.24 -28.60
C VAL A 98 -25.13 -30.01 -28.88
N THR A 99 -25.18 -30.98 -29.80
CA THR A 99 -24.00 -31.72 -30.27
C THR A 99 -23.40 -31.15 -31.56
N GLY A 100 -24.18 -30.35 -32.30
CA GLY A 100 -23.67 -29.47 -33.36
C GLY A 100 -22.92 -28.27 -32.80
N THR A 101 -22.67 -27.25 -33.63
CA THR A 101 -21.89 -26.07 -33.27
C THR A 101 -22.59 -25.19 -32.23
N SER A 102 -23.82 -24.75 -32.51
CA SER A 102 -24.57 -23.90 -31.58
C SER A 102 -26.09 -23.93 -31.77
N LEU A 103 -26.82 -23.60 -30.71
CA LEU A 103 -28.26 -23.32 -30.73
C LEU A 103 -28.52 -22.00 -30.02
N ILE A 104 -29.18 -21.06 -30.70
CA ILE A 104 -29.63 -19.79 -30.11
C ILE A 104 -31.13 -19.88 -29.85
N LEU A 105 -31.55 -19.67 -28.60
CA LEU A 105 -32.95 -19.51 -28.23
C LEU A 105 -33.23 -18.02 -28.04
N SER A 106 -33.89 -17.39 -29.02
CA SER A 106 -34.19 -15.95 -28.98
C SER A 106 -35.62 -15.64 -28.52
N GLY A 107 -36.52 -16.62 -28.55
CA GLY A 107 -37.86 -16.49 -27.95
C GLY A 107 -37.84 -16.65 -26.42
N ALA A 108 -38.95 -16.29 -25.78
CA ALA A 108 -39.11 -16.40 -24.33
C ALA A 108 -39.11 -17.87 -23.89
N ILE A 109 -38.46 -18.17 -22.76
CA ILE A 109 -38.45 -19.50 -22.13
C ILE A 109 -39.22 -19.41 -20.81
N GLY A 110 -40.36 -20.09 -20.73
CA GLY A 110 -41.26 -20.07 -19.57
C GLY A 110 -41.59 -21.46 -19.04
N GLY A 111 -42.41 -21.50 -17.99
CA GLY A 111 -42.74 -22.72 -17.26
C GLY A 111 -42.04 -22.78 -15.88
N ALA A 112 -42.47 -23.72 -15.04
CA ALA A 112 -41.96 -23.88 -13.68
C ALA A 112 -40.78 -24.88 -13.57
N PHE A 113 -40.26 -25.33 -14.71
CA PHE A 113 -39.31 -26.44 -14.81
C PHE A 113 -37.99 -26.01 -15.41
N ASP A 114 -36.97 -26.85 -15.25
CA ASP A 114 -35.60 -26.54 -15.64
C ASP A 114 -35.29 -27.01 -17.06
N LEU A 115 -34.39 -26.30 -17.74
CA LEU A 115 -33.82 -26.68 -19.03
C LEU A 115 -32.34 -27.06 -18.86
N ASN A 116 -32.04 -28.35 -18.94
CA ASN A 116 -30.68 -28.86 -18.77
C ASN A 116 -29.90 -28.82 -20.09
N LYS A 117 -28.69 -28.30 -20.05
CA LYS A 117 -27.77 -28.25 -21.20
C LYS A 117 -26.91 -29.51 -21.29
N THR A 118 -27.01 -30.22 -22.40
CA THR A 118 -26.15 -31.34 -22.80
C THR A 118 -25.51 -31.13 -24.18
N GLY A 119 -24.64 -32.05 -24.60
CA GLY A 119 -23.91 -31.96 -25.86
C GLY A 119 -22.74 -30.97 -25.81
N THR A 120 -21.79 -31.12 -26.72
CA THR A 120 -20.50 -30.42 -26.70
C THR A 120 -20.54 -28.98 -27.23
N GLY A 121 -21.58 -28.60 -27.97
CA GLY A 121 -21.74 -27.26 -28.55
C GLY A 121 -22.27 -26.21 -27.57
N THR A 122 -22.56 -25.02 -28.12
CA THR A 122 -23.00 -23.85 -27.34
C THR A 122 -24.51 -23.67 -27.39
N LEU A 123 -25.17 -23.61 -26.24
CA LEU A 123 -26.54 -23.09 -26.12
C LEU A 123 -26.48 -21.63 -25.70
N THR A 124 -27.08 -20.74 -26.48
CA THR A 124 -27.19 -19.31 -26.16
C THR A 124 -28.61 -18.97 -25.77
N LEU A 125 -28.81 -18.46 -24.55
CA LEU A 125 -30.07 -17.93 -24.07
C LEU A 125 -30.14 -16.44 -24.40
N ALA A 126 -30.79 -16.09 -25.51
CA ALA A 126 -30.91 -14.72 -25.99
C ALA A 126 -32.29 -14.09 -25.73
N GLY A 127 -33.32 -14.90 -25.46
CA GLY A 127 -34.65 -14.43 -25.08
C GLY A 127 -34.77 -14.05 -23.59
N SER A 128 -36.00 -13.82 -23.12
CA SER A 128 -36.33 -13.69 -21.69
C SER A 128 -36.68 -15.05 -21.09
N GLY A 129 -36.68 -15.16 -19.77
CA GLY A 129 -37.09 -16.39 -19.09
C GLY A 129 -36.81 -16.38 -17.60
N SER A 130 -37.28 -17.43 -16.92
CA SER A 130 -37.08 -17.63 -15.49
C SER A 130 -37.14 -19.13 -15.19
N GLN A 131 -36.12 -19.64 -14.51
CA GLN A 131 -36.07 -21.03 -14.04
C GLN A 131 -35.52 -21.08 -12.62
N THR A 132 -35.81 -22.18 -11.93
CA THR A 132 -35.31 -22.45 -10.58
C THR A 132 -33.88 -22.96 -10.58
N SER A 133 -33.49 -23.74 -11.59
CA SER A 133 -32.15 -24.27 -11.75
C SER A 133 -31.80 -24.50 -13.23
N THR A 134 -30.51 -24.62 -13.53
CA THR A 134 -30.00 -25.02 -14.85
C THR A 134 -28.73 -25.85 -14.69
N THR A 135 -28.71 -27.06 -15.23
CA THR A 135 -27.50 -27.91 -15.24
C THR A 135 -26.77 -27.83 -16.58
N ILE A 136 -25.48 -27.54 -16.56
CA ILE A 136 -24.58 -27.60 -17.71
C ILE A 136 -23.75 -28.88 -17.57
N SER A 137 -24.18 -29.95 -18.24
CA SER A 137 -23.48 -31.24 -18.18
C SER A 137 -22.27 -31.28 -19.11
N GLN A 138 -22.38 -30.67 -20.29
CA GLN A 138 -21.34 -30.65 -21.33
C GLN A 138 -21.46 -29.37 -22.19
N GLY A 139 -20.36 -29.03 -22.87
CA GLY A 139 -20.30 -27.89 -23.77
C GLY A 139 -20.46 -26.55 -23.05
N THR A 140 -21.07 -25.58 -23.73
CA THR A 140 -21.17 -24.21 -23.23
C THR A 140 -22.61 -23.78 -23.09
N LEU A 141 -22.95 -23.16 -21.96
CA LEU A 141 -24.14 -22.31 -21.83
C LEU A 141 -23.72 -20.85 -21.87
N GLN A 142 -24.34 -20.05 -22.73
CA GLN A 142 -24.08 -18.63 -22.84
C GLN A 142 -25.33 -17.82 -22.46
N LEU A 143 -25.17 -16.94 -21.48
CA LEU A 143 -26.14 -15.92 -21.10
C LEU A 143 -26.01 -14.70 -22.03
N GLY A 144 -27.03 -14.47 -22.85
CA GLY A 144 -27.09 -13.35 -23.79
C GLY A 144 -26.25 -13.54 -25.05
N ALA A 145 -26.54 -12.75 -26.08
CA ALA A 145 -25.79 -12.73 -27.34
C ALA A 145 -25.01 -11.41 -27.54
N GLY A 146 -24.61 -10.75 -26.45
CA GLY A 146 -23.97 -9.43 -26.46
C GLY A 146 -24.93 -8.24 -26.49
N GLY A 147 -26.25 -8.50 -26.44
CA GLY A 147 -27.29 -7.47 -26.32
C GLY A 147 -27.75 -7.25 -24.87
N THR A 148 -28.96 -6.70 -24.72
CA THR A 148 -29.67 -6.42 -23.45
C THR A 148 -30.75 -7.46 -23.10
N THR A 149 -30.80 -8.59 -23.81
CA THR A 149 -31.63 -9.75 -23.48
C THR A 149 -30.80 -11.01 -23.17
N GLY A 150 -31.45 -12.01 -22.58
CA GLY A 150 -30.87 -13.21 -22.00
C GLY A 150 -31.23 -13.34 -20.53
N TRP A 151 -31.34 -14.57 -20.02
CA TRP A 151 -31.76 -14.83 -18.64
C TRP A 151 -31.00 -16.01 -18.04
N LEU A 152 -30.67 -15.88 -16.74
CA LEU A 152 -30.22 -16.92 -15.82
C LEU A 152 -30.49 -16.39 -14.40
N THR A 153 -31.53 -16.89 -13.73
CA THR A 153 -31.97 -16.36 -12.43
C THR A 153 -31.87 -17.39 -11.29
N GLY A 154 -32.08 -18.67 -11.59
CA GLY A 154 -31.95 -19.79 -10.66
C GLY A 154 -30.52 -20.32 -10.47
N SER A 155 -30.36 -21.34 -9.63
CA SER A 155 -29.07 -22.01 -9.38
C SER A 155 -28.48 -22.61 -10.67
N ILE A 156 -27.17 -22.61 -10.81
CA ILE A 156 -26.48 -23.09 -12.00
C ILE A 156 -25.47 -24.16 -11.58
N ILE A 157 -25.71 -25.41 -11.99
CA ILE A 157 -24.75 -26.49 -11.83
C ILE A 157 -23.86 -26.51 -13.08
N ASN A 158 -22.73 -25.82 -13.02
CA ASN A 158 -21.80 -25.68 -14.13
C ASN A 158 -20.72 -26.77 -14.08
N ASN A 159 -20.91 -27.88 -14.80
CA ASN A 159 -19.91 -28.94 -14.89
C ASN A 159 -19.01 -28.82 -16.14
N SER A 160 -19.16 -27.76 -16.96
CA SER A 160 -18.41 -27.60 -18.21
C SER A 160 -18.01 -26.14 -18.48
N ALA A 161 -18.87 -25.31 -19.08
CA ALA A 161 -18.55 -23.90 -19.34
C ALA A 161 -19.80 -23.01 -19.31
N LEU A 162 -19.68 -21.87 -18.62
CA LEU A 162 -20.67 -20.80 -18.56
C LEU A 162 -20.07 -19.49 -19.09
N ILE A 163 -20.71 -18.88 -20.10
CA ILE A 163 -20.33 -17.57 -20.64
C ILE A 163 -21.39 -16.52 -20.28
N LEU A 164 -20.95 -15.37 -19.80
CA LEU A 164 -21.77 -14.20 -19.47
C LEU A 164 -21.51 -13.09 -20.49
N ASN A 165 -22.41 -12.93 -21.46
CA ASN A 165 -22.27 -12.01 -22.59
C ASN A 165 -23.47 -11.05 -22.69
N ARG A 166 -23.54 -10.12 -21.75
CA ARG A 166 -24.58 -9.07 -21.62
C ARG A 166 -23.93 -7.68 -21.78
N SER A 167 -24.57 -6.77 -22.51
CA SER A 167 -24.07 -5.38 -22.69
C SER A 167 -24.57 -4.39 -21.63
N ASP A 168 -25.56 -4.78 -20.85
CA ASP A 168 -26.13 -4.09 -19.69
C ASP A 168 -25.64 -4.69 -18.37
N ALA A 169 -25.91 -3.97 -17.27
CA ALA A 169 -25.59 -4.45 -15.94
C ALA A 169 -26.63 -5.51 -15.49
N VAL A 170 -26.15 -6.68 -15.04
CA VAL A 170 -27.02 -7.79 -14.60
C VAL A 170 -26.54 -8.34 -13.26
N SER A 171 -27.47 -8.59 -12.34
CA SER A 171 -27.19 -9.34 -11.12
C SER A 171 -27.53 -10.81 -11.30
N LEU A 172 -26.55 -11.68 -11.07
CA LEU A 172 -26.74 -13.12 -11.01
C LEU A 172 -27.05 -13.52 -9.56
N GLY A 173 -28.31 -13.90 -9.32
CA GLY A 173 -28.84 -14.28 -8.00
C GLY A 173 -28.71 -15.76 -7.66
N GLY A 174 -28.61 -16.63 -8.68
CA GLY A 174 -28.40 -18.06 -8.48
C GLY A 174 -26.99 -18.39 -8.01
N GLN A 175 -26.86 -19.43 -7.19
CA GLN A 175 -25.55 -20.02 -6.88
C GLN A 175 -25.01 -20.73 -8.12
N VAL A 176 -23.78 -20.43 -8.51
CA VAL A 176 -23.00 -21.20 -9.49
C VAL A 176 -22.16 -22.24 -8.73
N SER A 177 -22.32 -23.50 -9.07
CA SER A 177 -21.60 -24.66 -8.51
C SER A 177 -20.99 -25.52 -9.63
N GLY A 178 -20.31 -26.62 -9.28
CA GLY A 178 -19.73 -27.56 -10.25
C GLY A 178 -18.27 -27.27 -10.62
N THR A 179 -17.74 -28.01 -11.60
CA THR A 179 -16.30 -27.99 -11.94
C THR A 179 -15.95 -27.13 -13.16
N GLY A 180 -16.96 -26.56 -13.82
CA GLY A 180 -16.83 -25.86 -15.08
C GLY A 180 -16.24 -24.45 -14.98
N THR A 181 -15.86 -23.90 -16.12
CA THR A 181 -15.28 -22.55 -16.24
C THR A 181 -16.37 -21.47 -16.27
N LEU A 182 -16.01 -20.27 -15.83
CA LEU A 182 -16.84 -19.07 -15.92
C LEU A 182 -16.12 -18.00 -16.77
N LEU A 183 -16.72 -17.58 -17.89
CA LEU A 183 -16.19 -16.51 -18.73
C LEU A 183 -17.11 -15.28 -18.67
N LYS A 184 -16.58 -14.16 -18.20
CA LYS A 184 -17.21 -12.84 -18.28
C LYS A 184 -16.72 -12.12 -19.54
N LYS A 185 -17.59 -12.01 -20.55
CA LYS A 185 -17.29 -11.45 -21.88
C LYS A 185 -17.96 -10.10 -22.16
N GLY A 186 -19.15 -9.87 -21.61
CA GLY A 186 -19.92 -8.64 -21.88
C GLY A 186 -19.22 -7.35 -21.40
N ALA A 187 -19.52 -6.21 -22.01
CA ALA A 187 -18.81 -4.95 -21.73
C ALA A 187 -19.13 -4.31 -20.36
N ASN A 188 -20.27 -4.62 -19.77
CA ASN A 188 -20.77 -3.98 -18.55
C ASN A 188 -20.55 -4.85 -17.30
N THR A 189 -21.28 -4.57 -16.22
CA THR A 189 -21.12 -5.25 -14.93
C THR A 189 -21.98 -6.50 -14.84
N ILE A 190 -21.37 -7.64 -14.48
CA ILE A 190 -22.11 -8.75 -13.90
C ILE A 190 -21.83 -8.79 -12.41
N THR A 191 -22.88 -8.75 -11.59
CA THR A 191 -22.78 -8.81 -10.13
C THR A 191 -23.18 -10.19 -9.64
N LEU A 192 -22.25 -10.90 -9.01
CA LEU A 192 -22.51 -12.16 -8.32
C LEU A 192 -23.03 -11.85 -6.91
N THR A 193 -24.33 -12.08 -6.69
CA THR A 193 -25.00 -11.73 -5.43
C THR A 193 -25.18 -12.91 -4.48
N ASN A 194 -24.84 -14.12 -4.92
CA ASN A 194 -24.88 -15.35 -4.13
C ASN A 194 -23.47 -15.87 -3.82
N ASN A 195 -23.36 -16.77 -2.84
CA ASN A 195 -22.11 -17.48 -2.57
C ASN A 195 -21.96 -18.63 -3.55
N ASN A 196 -20.96 -18.51 -4.42
CA ASN A 196 -20.65 -19.49 -5.45
C ASN A 196 -19.67 -20.54 -4.94
N SER A 197 -19.74 -21.75 -5.49
CA SER A 197 -18.94 -22.90 -5.07
C SER A 197 -18.36 -23.70 -6.25
N TYR A 198 -18.29 -23.08 -7.43
CA TYR A 198 -17.66 -23.73 -8.58
C TYR A 198 -16.14 -23.78 -8.42
N SER A 199 -15.47 -24.77 -9.00
CA SER A 199 -14.01 -24.95 -8.85
C SER A 199 -13.20 -24.59 -10.10
N GLY A 200 -13.84 -24.41 -11.26
CA GLY A 200 -13.16 -24.12 -12.51
C GLY A 200 -12.66 -22.67 -12.61
N LEU A 201 -11.82 -22.43 -13.61
CA LEU A 201 -11.22 -21.13 -13.90
C LEU A 201 -12.29 -20.06 -14.17
N THR A 202 -12.09 -18.87 -13.60
CA THR A 202 -12.81 -17.65 -13.97
C THR A 202 -11.97 -16.82 -14.94
N THR A 203 -12.52 -16.41 -16.07
CA THR A 203 -11.88 -15.48 -17.01
C THR A 203 -12.72 -14.23 -17.15
N ILE A 204 -12.11 -13.05 -16.93
CA ILE A 204 -12.72 -11.75 -17.20
C ILE A 204 -12.06 -11.20 -18.46
N GLU A 205 -12.71 -11.39 -19.61
CA GLU A 205 -12.20 -10.91 -20.90
C GLU A 205 -12.45 -9.40 -21.06
N ALA A 206 -13.61 -8.91 -20.61
CA ALA A 206 -13.97 -7.49 -20.67
C ALA A 206 -14.98 -7.09 -19.58
N GLY A 207 -15.11 -5.77 -19.39
CA GLY A 207 -16.06 -5.15 -18.46
C GLY A 207 -15.75 -5.46 -16.99
N VAL A 208 -16.80 -5.52 -16.17
CA VAL A 208 -16.68 -5.69 -14.72
C VAL A 208 -17.31 -7.01 -14.27
N LEU A 209 -16.58 -7.78 -13.45
CA LEU A 209 -17.16 -8.83 -12.61
C LEU A 209 -17.14 -8.34 -11.16
N GLN A 210 -18.31 -8.17 -10.56
CA GLN A 210 -18.44 -7.71 -9.18
C GLN A 210 -18.90 -8.86 -8.28
N VAL A 211 -18.25 -8.99 -7.13
CA VAL A 211 -18.56 -9.97 -6.09
C VAL A 211 -19.28 -9.25 -4.94
N GLY A 212 -20.53 -9.61 -4.71
CA GLY A 212 -21.42 -8.95 -3.75
C GLY A 212 -21.98 -7.62 -4.26
N ASN A 213 -22.93 -7.06 -3.50
CA ASN A 213 -23.56 -5.77 -3.77
C ASN A 213 -23.64 -4.90 -2.51
N GLY A 214 -22.54 -4.83 -1.75
CA GLY A 214 -22.45 -4.09 -0.48
C GLY A 214 -23.05 -4.80 0.74
N GLY A 215 -23.68 -5.97 0.53
CA GLY A 215 -24.20 -6.82 1.59
C GLY A 215 -23.17 -7.83 2.13
N THR A 216 -23.68 -8.83 2.86
CA THR A 216 -22.94 -9.93 3.50
C THR A 216 -22.91 -11.24 2.70
N VAL A 217 -23.40 -11.23 1.46
CA VAL A 217 -23.38 -12.37 0.52
C VAL A 217 -22.66 -12.00 -0.79
N GLY A 218 -22.07 -12.99 -1.44
CA GLY A 218 -21.34 -12.88 -2.70
C GLY A 218 -19.97 -13.53 -2.58
N SER A 219 -19.65 -14.47 -3.45
CA SER A 219 -18.28 -15.00 -3.59
C SER A 219 -18.00 -15.39 -5.03
N LEU A 220 -16.72 -15.54 -5.36
CA LEU A 220 -16.31 -16.37 -6.48
C LEU A 220 -16.28 -17.84 -6.04
N GLY A 221 -15.99 -18.73 -6.99
CA GLY A 221 -15.58 -20.09 -6.73
C GLY A 221 -14.16 -20.22 -6.16
N THR A 222 -13.61 -21.43 -6.12
CA THR A 222 -12.26 -21.73 -5.62
C THR A 222 -11.17 -21.68 -6.70
N GLY A 223 -11.56 -21.60 -7.97
CA GLY A 223 -10.61 -21.56 -9.08
C GLY A 223 -9.91 -20.20 -9.24
N ASP A 224 -8.83 -20.20 -10.01
CA ASP A 224 -8.07 -18.98 -10.34
C ASP A 224 -8.90 -18.00 -11.20
N VAL A 225 -8.43 -16.77 -11.27
CA VAL A 225 -8.97 -15.69 -12.10
C VAL A 225 -7.91 -15.20 -13.09
N VAL A 226 -8.21 -15.26 -14.38
CA VAL A 226 -7.50 -14.52 -15.43
C VAL A 226 -8.29 -13.25 -15.73
N ASN A 227 -7.75 -12.09 -15.34
CA ASN A 227 -8.43 -10.80 -15.42
C ASN A 227 -7.78 -9.90 -16.48
N SER A 228 -8.55 -9.55 -17.51
CA SER A 228 -8.23 -8.49 -18.49
C SER A 228 -9.16 -7.28 -18.37
N GLY A 229 -10.19 -7.36 -17.52
CA GLY A 229 -11.14 -6.28 -17.25
C GLY A 229 -10.98 -5.71 -15.83
N VAL A 230 -12.08 -5.68 -15.08
CA VAL A 230 -12.08 -5.27 -13.67
C VAL A 230 -12.75 -6.34 -12.82
N LEU A 231 -12.06 -6.75 -11.75
CA LEU A 231 -12.64 -7.53 -10.67
C LEU A 231 -12.93 -6.61 -9.48
N ILE A 232 -14.17 -6.62 -8.98
CA ILE A 232 -14.59 -5.83 -7.82
C ILE A 232 -15.00 -6.75 -6.68
N PHE A 233 -14.49 -6.49 -5.47
CA PHE A 233 -15.05 -7.03 -4.23
C PHE A 233 -15.87 -5.95 -3.51
N ASN A 234 -17.18 -6.14 -3.44
CA ASN A 234 -18.15 -5.23 -2.83
C ASN A 234 -18.90 -5.94 -1.69
N ARG A 235 -18.18 -6.18 -0.58
CA ARG A 235 -18.65 -6.92 0.60
C ARG A 235 -18.51 -6.05 1.85
N SER A 236 -19.55 -6.01 2.69
CA SER A 236 -19.52 -5.26 3.96
C SER A 236 -18.92 -6.03 5.13
N ASN A 237 -18.81 -7.36 5.01
CA ASN A 237 -18.13 -8.23 5.97
C ASN A 237 -16.83 -8.80 5.38
N ASN A 238 -16.16 -9.64 6.17
CA ASN A 238 -14.89 -10.22 5.77
C ASN A 238 -15.05 -11.29 4.68
N LEU A 239 -14.14 -11.28 3.70
CA LEU A 239 -14.01 -12.27 2.64
C LEU A 239 -12.53 -12.64 2.49
N ALA A 240 -12.20 -13.92 2.67
CA ALA A 240 -10.90 -14.44 2.29
C ALA A 240 -10.94 -14.96 0.84
N TYR A 241 -9.92 -14.67 0.05
CA TYR A 241 -9.80 -15.13 -1.32
C TYR A 241 -8.40 -15.66 -1.60
N GLY A 242 -8.32 -16.94 -1.99
CA GLY A 242 -7.07 -17.67 -2.18
C GLY A 242 -6.69 -18.01 -3.63
N GLY A 243 -7.65 -17.98 -4.57
CA GLY A 243 -7.36 -18.26 -5.98
C GLY A 243 -6.42 -17.22 -6.59
N LEU A 244 -5.50 -17.63 -7.46
CA LEU A 244 -4.59 -16.70 -8.12
C LEU A 244 -5.39 -15.69 -8.95
N ILE A 245 -5.01 -14.40 -8.91
CA ILE A 245 -5.54 -13.38 -9.83
C ILE A 245 -4.38 -12.97 -10.71
N SER A 246 -4.53 -13.13 -12.01
CA SER A 246 -3.50 -12.86 -13.03
C SER A 246 -4.05 -12.00 -14.17
N GLY A 247 -3.20 -11.59 -15.11
CA GLY A 247 -3.59 -10.83 -16.30
C GLY A 247 -3.44 -9.31 -16.17
N GLY A 248 -3.82 -8.58 -17.23
CA GLY A 248 -3.63 -7.12 -17.34
C GLY A 248 -4.68 -6.26 -16.66
N GLY A 249 -5.73 -6.87 -16.09
CA GLY A 249 -6.87 -6.18 -15.52
C GLY A 249 -6.63 -5.59 -14.13
N ARG A 250 -7.64 -4.85 -13.65
CA ARG A 250 -7.62 -4.12 -12.37
C ARG A 250 -8.35 -4.89 -11.27
N LEU A 251 -7.90 -4.71 -10.03
CA LEU A 251 -8.62 -5.11 -8.83
C LEU A 251 -9.19 -3.89 -8.10
N THR A 252 -10.45 -3.96 -7.67
CA THR A 252 -11.07 -2.93 -6.83
C THR A 252 -11.69 -3.54 -5.57
N LYS A 253 -11.34 -2.98 -4.41
CA LYS A 253 -11.97 -3.23 -3.12
C LYS A 253 -12.89 -2.06 -2.79
N LEU A 254 -14.21 -2.30 -2.75
CA LEU A 254 -15.20 -1.21 -2.80
C LEU A 254 -15.90 -0.88 -1.46
N ALA A 255 -16.35 -1.87 -0.69
CA ALA A 255 -17.16 -1.65 0.53
C ALA A 255 -16.37 -1.79 1.82
N ALA A 256 -16.96 -1.45 2.97
CA ALA A 256 -16.30 -1.35 4.28
C ALA A 256 -15.69 -2.65 4.87
N GLY A 257 -16.05 -3.84 4.37
CA GLY A 257 -15.56 -5.12 4.91
C GLY A 257 -14.05 -5.34 4.71
N THR A 258 -13.50 -6.42 5.24
CA THR A 258 -12.10 -6.82 4.94
C THR A 258 -12.06 -7.81 3.79
N VAL A 259 -11.22 -7.57 2.78
CA VAL A 259 -10.84 -8.61 1.82
C VAL A 259 -9.42 -9.06 2.15
N THR A 260 -9.27 -10.34 2.50
CA THR A 260 -7.98 -10.96 2.79
C THR A 260 -7.53 -11.76 1.58
N LEU A 261 -6.43 -11.34 0.96
CA LEU A 261 -5.81 -11.99 -0.19
C LEU A 261 -4.74 -12.96 0.30
N THR A 262 -5.05 -14.26 0.27
CA THR A 262 -4.12 -15.32 0.70
C THR A 262 -3.34 -15.94 -0.44
N GLY A 263 -3.75 -15.68 -1.70
CA GLY A 263 -3.02 -16.11 -2.90
C GLY A 263 -1.90 -15.15 -3.29
N ASN A 264 -0.90 -15.64 -4.03
CA ASN A 264 0.19 -14.81 -4.54
C ASN A 264 -0.23 -14.17 -5.89
N HIS A 265 -1.01 -13.10 -5.85
CA HIS A 265 -1.60 -12.50 -7.05
C HIS A 265 -0.56 -11.80 -7.95
N THR A 266 -0.76 -11.87 -9.28
CA THR A 266 0.22 -11.43 -10.31
C THR A 266 -0.38 -10.51 -11.38
N TYR A 267 -1.60 -10.01 -11.20
CA TYR A 267 -2.21 -9.06 -12.14
C TYR A 267 -1.43 -7.74 -12.19
N SER A 268 -1.46 -7.06 -13.35
CA SER A 268 -0.65 -5.85 -13.58
C SER A 268 -1.44 -4.54 -13.75
N GLY A 269 -2.77 -4.57 -13.86
CA GLY A 269 -3.56 -3.36 -14.11
C GLY A 269 -3.69 -2.39 -12.92
N GLY A 270 -3.26 -2.81 -11.73
CA GLY A 270 -3.28 -2.00 -10.51
C GLY A 270 -4.44 -2.32 -9.57
N THR A 271 -4.38 -1.72 -8.38
CA THR A 271 -5.31 -1.97 -7.27
C THR A 271 -5.90 -0.67 -6.76
N THR A 272 -7.24 -0.60 -6.67
CA THR A 272 -7.95 0.51 -6.02
C THR A 272 -8.63 0.01 -4.76
N ILE A 273 -8.33 0.62 -3.61
CA ILE A 273 -9.03 0.40 -2.34
C ILE A 273 -9.87 1.64 -2.08
N SER A 274 -11.18 1.54 -2.24
CA SER A 274 -12.11 2.66 -2.08
C SER A 274 -12.55 2.83 -0.62
N ASP A 275 -12.70 1.73 0.11
CA ASP A 275 -13.12 1.70 1.51
C ASP A 275 -12.71 0.37 2.18
N GLY A 276 -12.80 0.31 3.51
CA GLY A 276 -12.51 -0.87 4.33
C GLY A 276 -11.05 -1.29 4.27
N VAL A 277 -10.81 -2.59 4.45
CA VAL A 277 -9.46 -3.16 4.50
C VAL A 277 -9.21 -4.10 3.32
N LEU A 278 -8.08 -3.93 2.64
CA LEU A 278 -7.45 -4.96 1.83
C LEU A 278 -6.23 -5.49 2.60
N GLU A 279 -6.30 -6.75 3.06
CA GLU A 279 -5.21 -7.39 3.80
C GLU A 279 -4.49 -8.41 2.90
N ILE A 280 -3.17 -8.32 2.85
CA ILE A 280 -2.29 -9.21 2.10
C ILE A 280 -1.69 -10.24 3.05
N GLY A 281 -2.00 -11.51 2.83
CA GLY A 281 -1.64 -12.61 3.71
C GLY A 281 -2.58 -12.79 4.90
N ASN A 282 -2.34 -13.83 5.70
CA ASN A 282 -3.11 -14.16 6.90
C ASN A 282 -2.21 -14.80 7.98
N GLY A 283 -1.05 -14.18 8.23
CA GLY A 283 -0.06 -14.63 9.21
C GLY A 283 0.89 -15.73 8.74
N GLY A 284 0.80 -16.15 7.47
CA GLY A 284 1.69 -17.13 6.85
C GLY A 284 2.63 -16.52 5.81
N THR A 285 3.17 -17.37 4.93
CA THR A 285 4.12 -17.03 3.84
C THR A 285 3.46 -16.94 2.46
N SER A 286 2.14 -16.79 2.41
CA SER A 286 1.39 -16.62 1.15
C SER A 286 0.54 -15.36 1.22
N GLY A 287 0.26 -14.78 0.05
CA GLY A 287 -0.41 -13.49 -0.10
C GLY A 287 0.50 -12.49 -0.78
N ALA A 288 0.16 -12.08 -2.00
CA ALA A 288 0.83 -10.98 -2.69
C ALA A 288 -0.19 -10.15 -3.45
N ILE A 289 0.05 -8.85 -3.54
CA ILE A 289 -0.75 -7.95 -4.38
C ILE A 289 -0.12 -7.88 -5.79
N GLY A 290 -0.93 -7.52 -6.80
CA GLY A 290 -0.44 -7.33 -8.16
C GLY A 290 0.61 -6.22 -8.30
N SER A 291 1.29 -6.18 -9.45
CA SER A 291 2.44 -5.28 -9.71
C SER A 291 2.08 -3.87 -10.16
N GLY A 292 0.80 -3.61 -10.49
CA GLY A 292 0.35 -2.30 -10.94
C GLY A 292 0.24 -1.27 -9.81
N ALA A 293 0.01 -0.01 -10.17
CA ALA A 293 -0.13 1.09 -9.23
C ALA A 293 -1.24 0.85 -8.18
N ILE A 294 -1.02 1.36 -6.96
CA ILE A 294 -1.94 1.21 -5.84
C ILE A 294 -2.52 2.59 -5.47
N THR A 295 -3.84 2.70 -5.50
CA THR A 295 -4.59 3.84 -4.98
C THR A 295 -5.40 3.40 -3.76
N ASN A 296 -5.06 3.93 -2.59
CA ASN A 296 -5.59 3.53 -1.30
C ASN A 296 -6.35 4.67 -0.64
N GLN A 297 -7.66 4.52 -0.49
CA GLN A 297 -8.55 5.42 0.26
C GLN A 297 -9.04 4.81 1.58
N GLY A 298 -8.81 3.52 1.80
CA GLY A 298 -9.18 2.80 3.02
C GLY A 298 -7.93 2.36 3.77
N VAL A 299 -7.71 1.05 3.84
CA VAL A 299 -6.53 0.47 4.49
C VAL A 299 -5.91 -0.58 3.59
N LEU A 300 -4.61 -0.46 3.36
CA LEU A 300 -3.78 -1.54 2.86
C LEU A 300 -2.99 -2.14 4.03
N ALA A 301 -3.29 -3.39 4.37
CA ALA A 301 -2.65 -4.12 5.46
C ALA A 301 -1.82 -5.30 4.97
N PHE A 302 -0.73 -5.59 5.66
CA PHE A 302 0.15 -6.73 5.38
C PHE A 302 0.26 -7.61 6.61
N ASN A 303 -0.15 -8.87 6.49
CA ASN A 303 -0.10 -9.85 7.55
C ASN A 303 0.67 -11.09 7.04
N ARG A 304 1.99 -10.93 6.89
CA ARG A 304 2.91 -11.99 6.47
C ARG A 304 3.94 -12.29 7.54
N SER A 305 4.30 -13.57 7.67
CA SER A 305 5.34 -14.02 8.62
C SER A 305 6.76 -13.88 8.06
N ASP A 306 6.89 -13.77 6.75
CA ASP A 306 8.13 -13.62 6.00
C ASP A 306 8.21 -12.27 5.28
N ASP A 307 9.32 -12.05 4.59
CA ASP A 307 9.58 -10.79 3.90
C ASP A 307 8.75 -10.66 2.60
N LEU A 308 8.22 -9.48 2.35
CA LEU A 308 7.50 -9.12 1.14
C LEU A 308 7.95 -7.74 0.65
N THR A 309 8.34 -7.66 -0.62
CA THR A 309 8.57 -6.39 -1.29
C THR A 309 7.30 -5.91 -1.97
N LEU A 310 6.88 -4.69 -1.66
CA LEU A 310 5.78 -4.02 -2.35
C LEU A 310 6.28 -3.52 -3.71
N PRO A 311 5.74 -4.02 -4.86
CA PRO A 311 6.31 -3.78 -6.19
C PRO A 311 6.26 -2.31 -6.67
N GLY A 312 5.59 -1.41 -5.95
CA GLY A 312 5.49 0.01 -6.32
C GLY A 312 5.03 0.91 -5.18
N GLY A 313 4.96 2.20 -5.46
CA GLY A 313 4.46 3.21 -4.53
C GLY A 313 2.95 3.14 -4.30
N VAL A 314 2.52 3.68 -3.16
CA VAL A 314 1.09 3.78 -2.79
C VAL A 314 0.67 5.25 -2.82
N SER A 315 -0.51 5.53 -3.38
CA SER A 315 -1.13 6.86 -3.43
C SER A 315 -2.47 6.87 -2.71
N GLY A 316 -3.04 8.05 -2.43
CA GLY A 316 -4.39 8.22 -1.88
C GLY A 316 -4.43 8.73 -0.44
N ASN A 317 -5.56 8.57 0.24
CA ASN A 317 -5.75 9.12 1.59
C ASN A 317 -5.80 8.05 2.70
N GLY A 318 -5.66 6.78 2.33
CA GLY A 318 -5.79 5.64 3.23
C GLY A 318 -4.53 5.34 4.05
N GLU A 319 -4.68 4.44 5.02
CA GLU A 319 -3.61 3.97 5.89
C GLU A 319 -2.82 2.80 5.26
N LEU A 320 -1.54 2.71 5.62
CA LEU A 320 -0.69 1.53 5.41
C LEU A 320 -0.45 0.83 6.76
N ARG A 321 -0.67 -0.48 6.86
CA ARG A 321 -0.43 -1.25 8.10
C ARG A 321 0.48 -2.44 7.87
N GLN A 322 1.53 -2.56 8.68
CA GLN A 322 2.29 -3.79 8.84
C GLN A 322 1.83 -4.52 10.10
N ASN A 323 1.08 -5.61 9.94
CA ASN A 323 0.52 -6.43 11.01
C ASN A 323 1.31 -7.71 11.26
N GLY A 324 1.97 -8.24 10.22
CA GLY A 324 2.72 -9.49 10.28
C GLY A 324 4.09 -9.34 10.91
N THR A 325 4.70 -10.47 11.32
CA THR A 325 6.03 -10.50 11.95
C THR A 325 7.19 -10.35 10.95
N GLY A 326 6.93 -10.49 9.65
CA GLY A 326 7.94 -10.36 8.60
C GLY A 326 8.36 -8.92 8.30
N THR A 327 9.17 -8.75 7.24
CA THR A 327 9.57 -7.43 6.72
C THR A 327 8.71 -7.02 5.54
N LEU A 328 8.02 -5.87 5.63
CA LEU A 328 7.47 -5.16 4.48
C LEU A 328 8.55 -4.23 3.91
N THR A 329 9.03 -4.55 2.71
CA THR A 329 10.02 -3.73 2.00
C THR A 329 9.32 -2.79 1.02
N LEU A 330 9.50 -1.49 1.21
CA LEU A 330 9.04 -0.43 0.32
C LEU A 330 10.16 -0.08 -0.66
N SER A 331 9.91 -0.25 -1.96
CA SER A 331 10.87 0.07 -3.02
C SER A 331 10.39 1.16 -3.99
N GLY A 332 9.18 1.69 -3.81
CA GLY A 332 8.61 2.76 -4.62
C GLY A 332 8.11 3.93 -3.78
N ALA A 333 8.29 5.15 -4.29
CA ALA A 333 7.90 6.38 -3.62
C ALA A 333 6.39 6.43 -3.36
N SER A 334 6.01 6.66 -2.11
CA SER A 334 4.61 6.71 -1.70
C SER A 334 4.14 8.14 -1.46
N THR A 335 2.91 8.44 -1.88
CA THR A 335 2.27 9.76 -1.78
C THR A 335 0.96 9.72 -1.00
N TYR A 336 0.67 8.62 -0.31
CA TYR A 336 -0.53 8.53 0.51
C TYR A 336 -0.44 9.40 1.77
N THR A 337 -1.57 9.97 2.18
CA THR A 337 -1.62 10.93 3.31
C THR A 337 -2.09 10.30 4.62
N GLY A 338 -2.69 9.10 4.59
CA GLY A 338 -3.05 8.37 5.80
C GLY A 338 -1.84 7.80 6.53
N ALA A 339 -2.03 7.39 7.78
CA ALA A 339 -0.93 6.96 8.64
C ALA A 339 -0.25 5.66 8.16
N THR A 340 1.07 5.58 8.36
CA THR A 340 1.84 4.34 8.33
C THR A 340 1.90 3.75 9.74
N ARG A 341 1.30 2.57 9.95
CA ARG A 341 1.33 1.87 11.24
C ARG A 341 2.16 0.60 11.15
N VAL A 342 3.22 0.53 11.94
CA VAL A 342 4.02 -0.69 12.13
C VAL A 342 3.57 -1.35 13.42
N ASN A 343 2.59 -2.24 13.33
CA ASN A 343 1.98 -2.92 14.48
C ASN A 343 2.83 -4.11 14.96
N SER A 344 3.52 -4.78 14.03
CA SER A 344 4.45 -5.88 14.29
C SER A 344 5.55 -5.91 13.22
N GLY A 345 6.56 -6.76 13.41
CA GLY A 345 7.61 -7.00 12.42
C GLY A 345 8.38 -5.73 12.04
N ARG A 346 8.70 -5.61 10.75
CA ARG A 346 9.51 -4.51 10.23
C ARG A 346 8.92 -3.87 8.98
N VAL A 347 9.05 -2.55 8.85
CA VAL A 347 8.99 -1.83 7.57
C VAL A 347 10.40 -1.39 7.20
N LEU A 348 10.83 -1.69 5.97
CA LEU A 348 12.15 -1.33 5.43
C LEU A 348 11.98 -0.48 4.18
N THR A 349 12.60 0.71 4.11
CA THR A 349 12.76 1.44 2.84
C THR A 349 14.04 0.97 2.13
N THR A 350 14.05 0.85 0.81
CA THR A 350 15.26 0.46 0.04
C THR A 350 16.09 1.65 -0.45
N GLY A 351 15.61 2.87 -0.27
CA GLY A 351 16.21 4.09 -0.79
C GLY A 351 15.55 5.33 -0.17
N SER A 352 15.81 6.49 -0.76
CA SER A 352 15.31 7.78 -0.24
C SER A 352 13.90 8.13 -0.73
N ASN A 353 13.16 8.90 0.06
CA ASN A 353 11.83 9.43 -0.25
C ASN A 353 10.80 8.34 -0.63
N LEU A 354 10.84 7.21 0.06
CA LEU A 354 9.91 6.10 -0.14
C LEU A 354 8.70 6.17 0.79
N LEU A 355 8.87 6.75 1.98
CA LEU A 355 7.76 7.14 2.84
C LEU A 355 7.18 8.48 2.37
N SER A 356 5.89 8.71 2.67
CA SER A 356 5.28 10.01 2.38
C SER A 356 5.59 11.01 3.47
N ASP A 357 6.06 12.18 3.06
CA ASP A 357 6.21 13.39 3.87
C ASP A 357 4.93 13.81 4.61
N ALA A 358 3.75 13.42 4.11
CA ALA A 358 2.47 13.72 4.77
C ALA A 358 2.04 12.65 5.79
N SER A 359 2.67 11.47 5.78
CA SER A 359 2.23 10.32 6.58
C SER A 359 2.74 10.40 8.02
N ALA A 360 1.81 10.36 8.99
CA ALA A 360 2.16 10.05 10.36
C ALA A 360 2.64 8.59 10.48
N VAL A 361 3.82 8.38 11.05
CA VAL A 361 4.40 7.05 11.28
C VAL A 361 4.28 6.67 12.75
N ILE A 362 3.58 5.57 13.01
CA ILE A 362 3.39 5.01 14.35
C ILE A 362 4.05 3.64 14.40
N VAL A 363 5.06 3.47 15.27
CA VAL A 363 5.77 2.20 15.47
C VAL A 363 5.44 1.63 16.85
N ALA A 364 4.73 0.50 16.86
CA ALA A 364 4.35 -0.18 18.10
C ALA A 364 5.57 -0.79 18.82
N GLY A 365 5.43 -1.04 20.13
CA GLY A 365 6.47 -1.71 20.91
C GLY A 365 6.82 -3.09 20.31
N GLY A 366 8.11 -3.36 20.13
CA GLY A 366 8.61 -4.59 19.50
C GLY A 366 8.62 -4.57 17.96
N ALA A 367 8.07 -3.54 17.32
CA ALA A 367 8.12 -3.35 15.87
C ALA A 367 9.25 -2.40 15.46
N THR A 368 9.65 -2.47 14.18
CA THR A 368 10.79 -1.71 13.64
C THR A 368 10.46 -0.95 12.36
N LEU A 369 10.83 0.32 12.29
CA LEU A 369 11.07 1.03 11.02
C LEU A 369 12.58 1.03 10.73
N GLN A 370 12.99 0.63 9.53
CA GLN A 370 14.38 0.68 9.10
C GLN A 370 14.53 1.46 7.79
N LEU A 371 15.52 2.34 7.73
CA LEU A 371 15.78 3.17 6.56
C LEU A 371 16.90 2.60 5.68
N GLY A 372 16.64 2.51 4.38
CA GLY A 372 17.64 2.25 3.35
C GLY A 372 18.13 3.49 2.62
N GLY A 373 17.50 4.65 2.83
CA GLY A 373 17.91 5.97 2.36
C GLY A 373 17.34 7.08 3.24
N ASN A 374 17.56 8.34 2.86
CA ASN A 374 17.01 9.48 3.60
C ASN A 374 15.51 9.58 3.35
N ASP A 375 14.71 9.73 4.40
CA ASP A 375 13.25 9.77 4.28
C ASP A 375 12.66 10.93 5.10
N GLY A 376 11.56 11.49 4.58
CA GLY A 376 10.69 12.45 5.24
C GLY A 376 9.38 11.81 5.68
N ILE A 377 8.86 12.23 6.83
CA ILE A 377 7.59 11.77 7.39
C ILE A 377 6.81 12.92 8.02
N GLY A 378 5.48 12.75 8.07
CA GLY A 378 4.56 13.68 8.71
C GLY A 378 4.89 13.86 10.18
N SER A 379 4.83 12.78 10.96
CA SER A 379 5.20 12.77 12.39
C SER A 379 5.65 11.39 12.83
N LEU A 380 6.32 11.30 13.98
CA LEU A 380 6.82 10.05 14.56
C LEU A 380 6.20 9.82 15.95
N ALA A 381 5.57 8.67 16.16
CA ALA A 381 5.02 8.29 17.46
C ALA A 381 5.19 6.79 17.76
N GLY A 382 5.11 6.44 19.06
CA GLY A 382 5.11 5.06 19.53
C GLY A 382 6.33 4.68 20.36
N ALA A 383 6.47 3.37 20.58
CA ALA A 383 7.40 2.76 21.53
C ALA A 383 8.32 1.71 20.90
N GLY A 384 8.32 1.61 19.56
CA GLY A 384 9.13 0.64 18.81
C GLY A 384 10.57 1.09 18.58
N SER A 385 11.16 0.60 17.50
CA SER A 385 12.52 0.94 17.08
C SER A 385 12.54 1.63 15.72
N VAL A 386 13.39 2.65 15.58
CA VAL A 386 13.80 3.23 14.30
C VAL A 386 15.29 2.94 14.10
N ILE A 387 15.64 2.32 12.98
CA ILE A 387 17.03 2.03 12.59
C ILE A 387 17.37 2.89 11.38
N LEU A 388 18.23 3.88 11.58
CA LEU A 388 18.61 4.87 10.57
C LEU A 388 19.64 4.34 9.56
N GLY A 389 20.44 3.34 9.93
CA GLY A 389 21.64 2.98 9.17
C GLY A 389 22.60 4.17 9.15
N THR A 390 23.00 4.64 7.97
CA THR A 390 23.77 5.89 7.77
C THR A 390 22.89 7.06 7.30
N ASN A 391 21.56 6.90 7.33
CA ASN A 391 20.62 7.81 6.69
C ASN A 391 20.00 8.80 7.69
N THR A 392 19.36 9.85 7.17
CA THR A 392 18.66 10.86 7.97
C THR A 392 17.15 10.66 7.88
N LEU A 393 16.48 10.61 9.03
CA LEU A 393 15.02 10.71 9.12
C LEU A 393 14.62 12.16 9.41
N THR A 394 13.78 12.76 8.55
CA THR A 394 13.18 14.07 8.79
C THR A 394 11.73 13.91 9.21
N ALA A 395 11.36 14.38 10.40
CA ALA A 395 10.02 14.21 10.97
C ALA A 395 9.40 15.53 11.43
N GLY A 396 8.07 15.64 11.31
CA GLY A 396 7.29 16.79 11.79
C GLY A 396 6.63 17.62 10.68
N MET A 397 6.65 17.15 9.43
CA MET A 397 6.08 17.85 8.28
C MET A 397 4.55 18.00 8.33
N ASP A 398 3.84 17.17 9.11
CA ASP A 398 2.39 17.28 9.33
C ASP A 398 2.01 18.27 10.45
N ASN A 399 3.00 18.85 11.13
CA ASN A 399 2.86 19.76 12.27
C ASN A 399 2.17 19.16 13.52
N SER A 400 1.97 17.84 13.57
CA SER A 400 1.38 17.17 14.74
C SER A 400 2.36 17.16 15.91
N SER A 401 1.83 17.35 17.12
CA SER A 401 2.61 17.13 18.33
C SER A 401 2.51 15.66 18.75
N THR A 402 3.66 15.03 18.98
CA THR A 402 3.77 13.58 19.19
C THR A 402 4.74 13.24 20.31
N THR A 403 4.64 12.02 20.83
CA THR A 403 5.60 11.46 21.79
C THR A 403 6.20 10.19 21.22
N TRP A 404 7.52 10.12 21.25
CA TRP A 404 8.31 8.95 20.94
C TRP A 404 8.95 8.43 22.23
N SER A 405 8.52 7.25 22.67
CA SER A 405 9.08 6.53 23.82
C SER A 405 9.99 5.37 23.41
N GLY A 406 10.08 5.09 22.11
CA GLY A 406 10.92 4.06 21.53
C GLY A 406 12.39 4.45 21.41
N GLN A 407 13.15 3.64 20.66
CA GLN A 407 14.58 3.87 20.39
C GLN A 407 14.82 4.29 18.93
N ILE A 408 15.59 5.36 18.72
CA ILE A 408 16.21 5.69 17.44
C ILE A 408 17.69 5.28 17.50
N SER A 409 18.19 4.56 16.50
CA SER A 409 19.55 4.00 16.48
C SER A 409 20.19 4.07 15.09
N GLY A 410 21.51 3.90 15.02
CA GLY A 410 22.29 3.90 13.77
C GLY A 410 23.37 4.98 13.73
N LEU A 411 24.17 5.00 12.66
CA LEU A 411 25.18 6.03 12.42
C LEU A 411 24.59 7.33 11.84
N GLY A 412 23.35 7.26 11.35
CA GLY A 412 22.63 8.36 10.71
C GLY A 412 22.07 9.40 11.67
N GLY A 413 21.49 10.46 11.11
CA GLY A 413 20.98 11.62 11.83
C GLY A 413 19.45 11.70 11.92
N PHE A 414 18.96 12.67 12.70
CA PHE A 414 17.54 12.93 12.88
C PHE A 414 17.24 14.42 12.79
N THR A 415 16.30 14.79 11.93
CA THR A 415 15.90 16.19 11.74
C THR A 415 14.44 16.38 12.15
N LYS A 416 14.19 17.28 13.12
CA LYS A 416 12.86 17.72 13.53
C LYS A 416 12.48 19.02 12.80
N VAL A 417 11.42 18.96 12.00
CA VAL A 417 10.84 20.09 11.24
C VAL A 417 9.41 20.38 11.70
N GLY A 418 8.81 21.44 11.14
CA GLY A 418 7.40 21.79 11.34
C GLY A 418 7.06 22.28 12.75
N THR A 419 5.86 22.81 12.94
CA THR A 419 5.49 23.58 14.14
C THR A 419 5.12 22.71 15.35
N GLY A 420 4.80 21.43 15.13
CA GLY A 420 4.44 20.50 16.20
C GLY A 420 5.57 20.25 17.20
N ASN A 421 5.22 19.85 18.43
CA ASN A 421 6.18 19.41 19.44
C ASN A 421 6.47 17.91 19.31
N LEU A 422 7.73 17.51 19.17
CA LEU A 422 8.12 16.11 19.35
C LEU A 422 8.68 15.92 20.75
N THR A 423 8.11 15.01 21.54
CA THR A 423 8.64 14.64 22.86
C THR A 423 9.43 13.34 22.79
N LEU A 424 10.73 13.39 23.08
CA LEU A 424 11.59 12.22 23.22
C LEU A 424 11.62 11.80 24.70
N SER A 425 10.97 10.67 25.00
CA SER A 425 10.88 10.08 26.34
C SER A 425 11.60 8.72 26.44
N GLY A 426 12.01 8.16 25.31
CA GLY A 426 12.79 6.91 25.23
C GLY A 426 14.31 7.12 25.24
N ASN A 427 15.05 6.02 25.13
CA ASN A 427 16.50 6.02 24.95
C ASN A 427 16.86 6.04 23.46
N ASN A 428 17.64 7.01 23.00
CA ASN A 428 18.09 7.08 21.62
C ASN A 428 19.62 6.97 21.55
N THR A 429 20.11 6.17 20.61
CA THR A 429 21.52 5.78 20.47
C THR A 429 22.04 5.97 19.05
N PHE A 430 21.43 6.87 18.28
CA PHE A 430 21.96 7.24 16.98
C PHE A 430 23.17 8.18 17.14
N LEU A 431 24.10 8.14 16.20
CA LEU A 431 25.38 8.86 16.30
C LEU A 431 25.49 10.06 15.37
N GLY A 432 24.61 10.17 14.37
CA GLY A 432 24.57 11.34 13.50
C GLY A 432 23.94 12.55 14.18
N ASP A 433 23.94 13.67 13.46
CA ASP A 433 23.46 14.94 13.96
C ASP A 433 21.96 14.88 14.31
N ALA A 434 21.59 15.54 15.40
CA ALA A 434 20.21 15.87 15.73
C ALA A 434 19.98 17.34 15.37
N VAL A 435 19.13 17.59 14.37
CA VAL A 435 18.83 18.94 13.89
C VAL A 435 17.41 19.31 14.28
N LEU A 436 17.24 20.43 14.97
CA LEU A 436 15.96 21.05 15.22
C LEU A 436 15.84 22.29 14.33
N SER A 437 15.05 22.17 13.26
CA SER A 437 14.85 23.22 12.25
C SER A 437 13.40 23.74 12.20
N GLY A 438 12.50 23.21 13.02
CA GLY A 438 11.16 23.74 13.20
C GLY A 438 10.48 23.32 14.51
N GLY A 439 9.68 24.24 15.07
CA GLY A 439 8.79 23.98 16.20
C GLY A 439 9.53 23.67 17.50
N GLN A 440 9.00 22.72 18.27
CA GLN A 440 9.57 22.33 19.56
C GLN A 440 10.09 20.88 19.55
N LEU A 441 11.24 20.67 20.18
CA LEU A 441 11.70 19.35 20.63
C LEU A 441 11.70 19.33 22.15
N THR A 442 10.95 18.42 22.75
CA THR A 442 10.93 18.21 24.20
C THR A 442 11.78 17.01 24.56
N ILE A 443 12.73 17.20 25.47
CA ILE A 443 13.57 16.16 26.01
C ILE A 443 13.06 15.79 27.40
N ASP A 444 12.58 14.56 27.53
CA ASP A 444 11.90 14.05 28.71
C ASP A 444 12.55 12.81 29.33
N SER A 445 13.66 12.36 28.74
CA SER A 445 14.53 11.31 29.29
C SER A 445 15.99 11.76 29.25
N SER A 446 16.77 11.40 30.28
CA SER A 446 18.20 11.72 30.35
C SER A 446 19.02 11.01 29.28
N THR A 447 18.44 9.99 28.64
CA THR A 447 19.03 9.23 27.53
C THR A 447 18.31 9.50 26.21
N ALA A 448 17.50 10.56 26.13
CA ALA A 448 16.79 10.93 24.91
C ALA A 448 17.72 11.33 23.76
N LEU A 449 18.95 11.74 24.06
CA LEU A 449 20.03 12.01 23.11
C LEU A 449 21.31 11.37 23.66
N ASP A 450 22.09 10.71 22.79
CA ASP A 450 23.40 10.16 23.15
C ASP A 450 24.48 11.26 23.20
N ARG A 451 25.51 11.03 24.02
CA ARG A 451 26.67 11.93 24.16
C ARG A 451 27.50 12.11 22.89
N SER A 452 27.27 11.30 21.86
CA SER A 452 27.96 11.41 20.57
C SER A 452 27.26 12.39 19.62
N ILE A 453 26.02 12.78 19.95
CA ILE A 453 25.18 13.60 19.08
C ILE A 453 25.70 15.04 19.05
N PHE A 454 25.80 15.58 17.83
CA PHE A 454 25.82 17.01 17.58
C PHE A 454 24.39 17.52 17.52
N LEU A 455 24.01 18.40 18.44
CA LEU A 455 22.66 18.98 18.50
C LEU A 455 22.69 20.38 17.87
N ASP A 456 22.03 20.55 16.73
CA ASP A 456 21.83 21.84 16.06
C ASP A 456 20.43 22.39 16.38
N VAL A 457 20.36 23.46 17.17
CA VAL A 457 19.11 24.17 17.49
C VAL A 457 19.03 25.44 16.64
N GLN A 458 18.30 25.38 15.53
CA GLN A 458 18.24 26.48 14.57
C GLN A 458 17.31 27.61 15.02
N THR A 459 17.36 28.74 14.32
CA THR A 459 16.52 29.92 14.61
C THR A 459 15.02 29.57 14.58
N ASN A 460 14.22 30.30 15.37
CA ASN A 460 12.76 30.10 15.48
C ASN A 460 12.32 28.70 15.97
N THR A 461 13.20 27.99 16.65
CA THR A 461 12.88 26.70 17.29
C THR A 461 12.98 26.78 18.80
N VAL A 462 12.34 25.83 19.49
CA VAL A 462 12.38 25.69 20.94
C VAL A 462 12.87 24.30 21.33
N LEU A 463 13.99 24.21 22.02
CA LEU A 463 14.39 23.00 22.73
C LEU A 463 13.91 23.10 24.18
N LEU A 464 12.93 22.27 24.57
CA LEU A 464 12.43 22.19 25.95
C LEU A 464 13.09 21.01 26.67
N VAL A 465 13.85 21.26 27.72
CA VAL A 465 14.55 20.23 28.47
C VAL A 465 13.95 20.10 29.86
N ARG A 466 13.35 18.93 30.13
CA ARG A 466 12.72 18.60 31.41
C ARG A 466 13.58 17.73 32.32
N THR A 467 14.69 17.20 31.81
CA THR A 467 15.64 16.37 32.54
C THR A 467 17.07 16.61 32.05
N ASN A 468 18.07 16.31 32.87
CA ASN A 468 19.46 16.49 32.52
C ASN A 468 19.87 15.62 31.32
N ILE A 469 20.54 16.22 30.34
CA ILE A 469 21.09 15.52 29.17
C ILE A 469 22.55 15.89 28.91
N LEU A 470 23.27 14.93 28.32
CA LEU A 470 24.63 15.11 27.81
C LEU A 470 24.64 14.88 26.30
N VAL A 471 25.11 15.87 25.56
CA VAL A 471 25.36 15.78 24.11
C VAL A 471 26.85 15.99 23.80
N GLY A 472 27.27 15.59 22.61
CA GLY A 472 28.67 15.75 22.18
C GLY A 472 28.98 17.20 21.89
N ALA A 473 28.09 17.83 21.13
CA ALA A 473 28.18 19.24 20.81
C ALA A 473 26.80 19.89 20.78
N LEU A 474 26.75 21.18 21.08
CA LEU A 474 25.55 22.00 20.98
C LEU A 474 25.83 23.24 20.15
N GLU A 475 25.15 23.38 19.01
CA GLU A 475 25.02 24.62 18.26
C GLU A 475 23.64 25.20 18.52
N THR A 476 23.56 26.51 18.80
CA THR A 476 22.28 27.15 19.14
C THR A 476 22.14 28.53 18.53
N ALA A 477 21.13 28.67 17.69
CA ALA A 477 20.55 29.92 17.21
C ALA A 477 19.06 30.06 17.58
N GLY A 478 18.45 29.01 18.15
CA GLY A 478 17.08 29.00 18.66
C GLY A 478 16.97 29.26 20.16
N THR A 479 15.78 28.99 20.71
CA THR A 479 15.49 29.16 22.15
C THR A 479 15.66 27.84 22.89
N ILE A 480 16.33 27.88 24.05
CA ILE A 480 16.47 26.74 24.95
C ILE A 480 15.72 27.04 26.25
N ASN A 481 14.69 26.25 26.54
CA ASN A 481 13.88 26.34 27.75
C ASN A 481 14.17 25.16 28.68
N ARG A 482 14.30 25.43 29.98
CA ARG A 482 14.66 24.43 31.01
C ARG A 482 13.61 24.42 32.11
N VAL A 483 13.16 23.24 32.52
CA VAL A 483 12.15 23.08 33.58
C VAL A 483 12.79 22.50 34.84
N GLY A 484 12.45 23.03 36.01
CA GLY A 484 12.79 22.39 37.29
C GLY A 484 14.28 22.24 37.57
N GLY A 485 15.13 23.12 37.02
CA GLY A 485 16.58 23.03 37.17
C GLY A 485 17.27 22.05 36.22
N ALA A 486 16.54 21.47 35.26
CA ALA A 486 17.09 20.57 34.26
C ALA A 486 18.26 21.19 33.50
N GLU A 487 19.22 20.37 33.11
CA GLU A 487 20.45 20.79 32.47
C GLU A 487 20.74 20.19 31.10
N ILE A 488 21.25 21.04 30.21
CA ILE A 488 21.88 20.60 28.96
C ILE A 488 23.38 20.78 29.13
N ARG A 489 24.11 19.67 29.06
CA ARG A 489 25.56 19.63 29.14
C ARG A 489 26.09 19.19 27.77
N ALA A 490 27.11 19.87 27.26
CA ALA A 490 27.75 19.54 25.99
C ALA A 490 29.26 19.39 26.22
N ALA A 491 29.88 18.37 25.63
CA ALA A 491 31.34 18.22 25.69
C ALA A 491 32.06 19.37 24.96
N GLN A 492 31.46 19.90 23.89
CA GLN A 492 31.92 21.11 23.20
C GLN A 492 30.74 22.04 22.87
N THR A 493 30.83 23.31 23.25
CA THR A 493 29.88 24.33 22.79
C THR A 493 30.29 24.79 21.39
N VAL A 494 29.39 24.77 20.41
CA VAL A 494 29.70 25.16 19.02
C VAL A 494 29.08 26.51 18.70
N THR A 495 29.86 27.42 18.11
CA THR A 495 29.36 28.76 17.73
C THR A 495 29.56 29.08 16.26
N SER A 496 28.55 29.74 15.67
CA SER A 496 28.50 30.12 14.25
C SER A 496 28.50 31.62 13.97
N GLN A 497 28.25 32.52 14.95
CA GLN A 497 28.57 33.97 14.96
C GLN A 497 27.96 34.62 16.23
N GLY A 498 28.44 35.79 16.66
CA GLY A 498 27.81 36.58 17.74
C GLY A 498 28.61 36.61 19.06
N GLU A 499 27.95 36.88 20.20
CA GLU A 499 28.63 36.99 21.51
C GLU A 499 28.29 35.83 22.45
N ILE A 500 29.31 35.22 23.08
CA ILE A 500 29.17 34.26 24.18
C ILE A 500 29.34 35.01 25.51
N ASN A 501 28.23 35.42 26.12
CA ASN A 501 28.21 36.08 27.43
C ASN A 501 28.01 35.09 28.60
N ALA A 502 27.93 33.79 28.32
CA ALA A 502 27.79 32.74 29.33
C ALA A 502 29.17 32.25 29.81
N VAL A 503 29.25 31.86 31.08
CA VAL A 503 30.41 31.17 31.65
C VAL A 503 30.33 29.69 31.30
N ILE A 504 31.25 29.18 30.50
CA ILE A 504 31.47 27.75 30.28
C ILE A 504 32.47 27.26 31.34
N ALA A 505 32.16 26.16 32.01
CA ALA A 505 32.95 25.60 33.12
C ALA A 505 33.09 24.08 32.96
N ASP A 506 34.16 23.51 33.54
CA ASP A 506 34.28 22.06 33.63
C ASP A 506 33.17 21.45 34.49
N PHE A 507 32.91 20.17 34.25
CA PHE A 507 31.93 19.43 34.99
C PHE A 507 32.52 18.91 36.31
N ALA A 508 32.51 19.73 37.35
CA ALA A 508 32.82 19.28 38.71
C ALA A 508 31.55 18.82 39.45
N GLY A 509 31.51 17.57 39.92
CA GLY A 509 30.51 17.09 40.89
C GLY A 509 29.33 16.26 40.37
N ASP A 510 29.28 15.89 39.09
CA ASP A 510 28.28 14.93 38.59
C ASP A 510 28.82 13.50 38.69
N SER A 511 28.24 12.68 39.57
CA SER A 511 28.62 11.26 39.76
C SER A 511 28.39 10.40 38.50
N ASN A 512 27.60 10.88 37.55
CA ASN A 512 27.34 10.18 36.29
C ASN A 512 28.40 10.50 35.22
N PHE A 513 29.14 11.61 35.35
CA PHE A 513 30.12 12.08 34.34
C PHE A 513 31.41 12.70 34.95
N PRO A 514 32.15 12.00 35.82
CA PRO A 514 33.21 12.57 36.65
C PRO A 514 34.53 12.94 35.93
N ALA A 515 34.65 12.77 34.62
CA ALA A 515 35.92 12.87 33.89
C ALA A 515 35.92 13.85 32.68
N PHE A 516 34.87 14.66 32.50
CA PHE A 516 34.75 15.51 31.31
C PHE A 516 35.09 16.98 31.57
N GLN A 517 36.06 17.48 30.81
CA GLN A 517 36.36 18.91 30.71
C GLN A 517 35.51 19.50 29.58
N ALA A 518 34.84 20.62 29.85
CA ALA A 518 34.04 21.29 28.82
C ALA A 518 34.98 21.95 27.79
N GLY A 519 34.50 22.18 26.58
CA GLY A 519 35.25 22.83 25.51
C GLY A 519 34.42 23.78 24.67
N LEU A 520 35.08 24.46 23.74
CA LEU A 520 34.49 25.39 22.78
C LEU A 520 35.00 25.07 21.37
N LEU A 521 34.11 24.99 20.39
CA LEU A 521 34.42 24.82 18.98
C LEU A 521 33.79 25.94 18.14
N LYS A 522 34.61 26.69 17.40
CA LYS A 522 34.19 27.75 16.48
C LYS A 522 34.38 27.28 15.04
N ARG A 523 33.29 27.19 14.25
CA ARG A 523 33.33 26.61 12.88
C ARG A 523 33.11 27.60 11.74
N SER A 524 32.38 28.69 11.97
CA SER A 524 31.96 29.60 10.90
C SER A 524 33.05 30.59 10.47
N ASN A 525 32.97 31.16 9.27
CA ASN A 525 33.96 32.17 8.83
C ASN A 525 33.78 33.58 9.45
N GLY A 526 32.72 33.81 10.25
CA GLY A 526 32.43 35.10 10.87
C GLY A 526 33.10 35.33 12.23
N LEU A 527 32.75 36.44 12.90
CA LEU A 527 33.25 36.81 14.23
C LEU A 527 32.37 36.22 15.35
N THR A 528 33.00 35.60 16.33
CA THR A 528 32.40 35.28 17.64
C THR A 528 33.17 35.97 18.75
N THR A 529 32.51 36.73 19.62
CA THR A 529 33.11 37.40 20.77
C THR A 529 32.82 36.61 22.06
N ILE A 530 33.84 36.24 22.83
CA ILE A 530 33.72 35.72 24.19
C ILE A 530 33.57 36.89 25.15
N GLY A 531 32.39 37.11 25.70
CA GLY A 531 32.11 38.23 26.60
C GLY A 531 32.23 37.92 28.09
N ALA A 532 32.32 36.65 28.48
CA ALA A 532 32.48 36.20 29.87
C ALA A 532 33.74 35.35 30.12
N ALA A 533 34.19 35.30 31.38
CA ALA A 533 35.35 34.51 31.79
C ALA A 533 34.96 33.03 31.90
N ASN A 534 35.56 32.18 31.08
CA ASN A 534 35.31 30.74 31.08
C ASN A 534 36.30 30.02 31.98
N THR A 535 35.83 29.00 32.68
CA THR A 535 36.58 28.24 33.69
C THR A 535 36.81 26.78 33.31
N PHE A 536 36.41 26.36 32.11
CA PHE A 536 36.67 25.00 31.61
C PHE A 536 38.14 24.80 31.23
N THR A 537 38.64 23.58 31.37
CA THR A 537 40.03 23.20 31.06
C THR A 537 40.17 22.37 29.77
N GLY A 538 39.07 22.10 29.08
CA GLY A 538 39.08 21.39 27.81
C GLY A 538 39.51 22.25 26.61
N GLU A 539 39.18 21.77 25.42
CA GLU A 539 39.68 22.31 24.16
C GLU A 539 38.95 23.58 23.72
N VAL A 540 39.69 24.59 23.27
CA VAL A 540 39.23 25.74 22.48
C VAL A 540 39.67 25.51 21.04
N LYS A 541 38.77 25.04 20.19
CA LYS A 541 39.02 24.74 18.79
C LYS A 541 38.45 25.82 17.88
N VAL A 542 39.24 26.38 16.99
CA VAL A 542 38.79 27.29 15.93
C VAL A 542 39.13 26.65 14.59
N THR A 543 38.11 26.35 13.79
CA THR A 543 38.24 25.78 12.44
C THR A 543 37.78 26.73 11.35
N GLY A 544 37.31 27.93 11.72
CA GLY A 544 36.97 29.01 10.79
C GLY A 544 36.69 30.33 11.50
N GLY A 545 36.99 31.44 10.83
CA GLY A 545 36.68 32.81 11.24
C GLY A 545 37.41 33.26 12.51
N THR A 546 36.91 34.34 13.12
CA THR A 546 37.53 34.96 14.30
C THR A 546 36.80 34.58 15.57
N LEU A 547 37.54 34.08 16.56
CA LEU A 547 37.14 33.99 17.95
C LEU A 547 37.83 35.11 18.73
N LYS A 548 37.08 36.07 19.25
CA LYS A 548 37.58 37.31 19.85
C LYS A 548 37.28 37.36 21.34
N LEU A 549 38.22 37.81 22.17
CA LEU A 549 37.96 38.06 23.59
C LEU A 549 37.32 39.45 23.79
N GLY A 550 36.03 39.48 24.10
CA GLY A 550 35.28 40.67 24.56
C GLY A 550 35.71 41.14 25.95
N THR A 551 35.14 42.22 26.48
CA THR A 551 35.63 42.94 27.68
C THR A 551 35.99 42.04 28.87
N ASN A 552 35.13 41.06 29.22
CA ASN A 552 35.38 40.12 30.32
C ASN A 552 35.72 38.70 29.82
N GLY A 553 35.99 38.54 28.53
CA GLY A 553 36.26 37.25 27.90
C GLY A 553 37.61 36.66 28.27
N SER A 554 37.62 35.43 28.77
CA SER A 554 38.83 34.64 28.99
C SER A 554 38.54 33.15 28.92
N PHE A 555 39.60 32.34 28.86
CA PHE A 555 39.60 30.89 29.09
C PHE A 555 40.45 30.54 30.30
N ALA A 556 40.24 29.36 30.89
CA ALA A 556 41.07 28.91 32.01
C ALA A 556 42.49 28.61 31.52
N SER A 557 43.49 28.78 32.39
CA SER A 557 44.88 28.41 32.05
C SER A 557 45.05 26.92 31.72
N GLY A 558 44.14 26.07 32.21
CA GLY A 558 44.10 24.65 31.88
C GLY A 558 43.59 24.35 30.46
N SER A 559 42.89 25.28 29.80
CA SER A 559 42.34 25.05 28.45
C SER A 559 43.45 24.88 27.42
N SER A 560 43.22 24.05 26.40
CA SER A 560 44.11 23.95 25.24
C SER A 560 43.56 24.74 24.05
N LEU A 561 44.43 25.32 23.22
CA LEU A 561 44.04 26.04 22.01
C LEU A 561 44.39 25.23 20.76
N ILE A 562 43.42 25.06 19.88
CA ILE A 562 43.62 24.49 18.54
C ILE A 562 43.14 25.47 17.47
N LEU A 563 44.02 25.87 16.57
CA LEU A 563 43.70 26.68 15.39
C LEU A 563 43.97 25.87 14.12
N GLN A 564 42.92 25.49 13.40
CA GLN A 564 43.02 24.67 12.20
C GLN A 564 42.57 25.46 10.97
N GLY A 565 43.49 25.71 10.03
CA GLY A 565 43.21 26.38 8.75
C GLY A 565 43.54 27.89 8.75
N GLY A 566 43.83 28.42 7.55
CA GLY A 566 44.29 29.80 7.34
C GLY A 566 43.33 30.91 7.76
N SER A 567 42.04 30.60 7.83
CA SER A 567 40.97 31.52 8.24
C SER A 567 40.65 31.49 9.73
N SER A 568 41.33 30.65 10.52
CA SER A 568 41.07 30.47 11.96
C SER A 568 41.88 31.47 12.78
N ILE A 569 41.19 32.41 13.42
CA ILE A 569 41.81 33.52 14.15
C ILE A 569 41.37 33.49 15.62
N LEU A 570 42.31 33.51 16.56
CA LEU A 570 42.05 33.92 17.94
C LEU A 570 42.49 35.38 18.13
N ASP A 571 41.55 36.29 18.40
CA ASP A 571 41.81 37.69 18.70
C ASP A 571 41.73 37.93 20.22
N LEU A 572 42.86 38.16 20.87
CA LEU A 572 42.94 38.44 22.31
C LEU A 572 42.46 39.86 22.67
N SER A 573 42.34 40.74 21.68
CA SER A 573 41.89 42.13 21.85
C SER A 573 42.63 42.86 22.97
N GLY A 574 43.96 42.68 23.05
CA GLY A 574 44.79 43.34 24.04
C GLY A 574 44.85 42.66 25.41
N LYS A 575 44.25 41.48 25.59
CA LYS A 575 44.21 40.78 26.89
C LYS A 575 45.36 39.78 27.07
N THR A 576 45.66 39.48 28.33
CA THR A 576 46.49 38.34 28.69
C THR A 576 45.66 37.07 28.72
N GLN A 577 46.07 36.05 27.98
CA GLN A 577 45.43 34.73 27.97
C GLN A 577 46.49 33.65 28.09
N GLU A 578 46.24 32.67 28.96
CA GLU A 578 47.08 31.51 29.14
C GLU A 578 46.37 30.24 28.63
N PHE A 579 47.10 29.37 27.94
CA PHE A 579 46.63 28.03 27.56
C PHE A 579 47.63 26.96 28.01
N SER A 580 47.15 25.76 28.30
CA SER A 580 47.96 24.60 28.71
C SER A 580 48.70 23.93 27.54
N LYS A 581 48.34 24.30 26.31
CA LYS A 581 48.94 23.88 25.05
C LYS A 581 48.39 24.73 23.92
N ILE A 582 49.20 24.96 22.89
CA ILE A 582 48.73 25.48 21.61
C ILE A 582 49.09 24.52 20.48
N ASN A 583 48.12 24.20 19.63
CA ASN A 583 48.35 23.55 18.34
C ASN A 583 47.75 24.38 17.21
N ALA A 584 48.58 25.00 16.37
CA ALA A 584 48.11 25.80 15.24
C ALA A 584 48.74 25.32 13.93
N ILE A 585 47.90 24.88 12.99
CA ILE A 585 48.31 24.54 11.62
C ILE A 585 47.74 25.63 10.70
N ASN A 586 48.58 26.60 10.34
CA ASN A 586 48.25 27.80 9.54
C ASN A 586 47.26 28.81 10.18
N GLY A 587 46.92 28.68 11.47
CA GLY A 587 46.03 29.64 12.17
C GLY A 587 46.69 30.96 12.56
N GLN A 588 45.90 31.94 13.01
CA GLN A 588 46.39 33.26 13.44
C GLN A 588 46.02 33.58 14.88
N VAL A 589 46.94 34.19 15.63
CA VAL A 589 46.63 34.85 16.91
C VAL A 589 46.88 36.34 16.76
N VAL A 590 45.87 37.16 17.07
CA VAL A 590 45.97 38.62 17.12
C VAL A 590 46.04 39.04 18.58
N LEU A 591 47.20 39.52 19.03
CA LEU A 591 47.46 39.87 20.42
C LEU A 591 46.85 41.22 20.82
N GLY A 592 46.78 42.18 19.89
CA GLY A 592 46.68 43.60 20.26
C GLY A 592 47.87 43.99 21.13
N ALA A 593 47.64 44.69 22.25
CA ALA A 593 48.63 44.98 23.28
C ALA A 593 48.76 43.88 24.37
N GLY A 594 48.12 42.72 24.18
CA GLY A 594 47.95 41.67 25.19
C GLY A 594 49.15 40.75 25.33
N THR A 595 48.99 39.64 26.05
CA THR A 595 50.04 38.62 26.17
C THR A 595 49.47 37.22 26.01
N LEU A 596 50.00 36.44 25.07
CA LEU A 596 49.69 35.02 24.96
C LEU A 596 50.71 34.23 25.78
N ALA A 597 50.26 33.52 26.81
CA ALA A 597 51.07 32.61 27.59
C ALA A 597 50.74 31.14 27.25
N VAL A 598 51.76 30.29 27.18
CA VAL A 598 51.58 28.84 27.02
C VAL A 598 52.25 28.14 28.19
N GLY A 599 51.44 27.55 29.07
CA GLY A 599 51.88 26.74 30.22
C GLY A 599 51.75 25.24 29.95
N GLY A 600 52.29 24.39 30.82
CA GLY A 600 52.02 22.94 30.84
C GLY A 600 53.15 22.04 30.34
N THR A 601 52.98 20.71 30.50
CA THR A 601 53.99 19.68 30.15
C THR A 601 53.79 19.07 28.76
N ASN A 602 52.70 19.42 28.08
CA ASN A 602 52.34 18.83 26.78
C ASN A 602 52.99 19.60 25.62
N LEU A 603 53.45 18.87 24.60
CA LEU A 603 54.06 19.47 23.40
C LEU A 603 53.08 20.38 22.66
N SER A 604 53.51 21.62 22.41
CA SER A 604 52.83 22.60 21.56
C SER A 604 53.47 22.62 20.16
N GLU A 605 52.66 22.84 19.12
CA GLU A 605 53.10 22.96 17.74
C GLU A 605 52.44 24.19 17.12
N PHE A 606 53.22 25.11 16.54
CA PHE A 606 52.68 26.35 15.98
C PHE A 606 53.29 26.64 14.62
N GLY A 607 52.55 26.35 13.55
CA GLY A 607 52.84 26.69 12.16
C GLY A 607 51.96 27.83 11.63
N GLY A 608 51.60 28.80 12.49
CA GLY A 608 50.69 29.92 12.19
C GLY A 608 51.35 31.31 12.25
N VAL A 609 50.54 32.36 12.31
CA VAL A 609 51.00 33.76 12.50
C VAL A 609 50.56 34.30 13.86
N ILE A 610 51.48 34.88 14.63
CA ILE A 610 51.16 35.70 15.81
C ILE A 610 51.42 37.16 15.43
N SER A 611 50.47 38.06 15.67
CA SER A 611 50.54 39.47 15.30
C SER A 611 50.07 40.40 16.42
N GLY A 612 50.53 41.65 16.43
CA GLY A 612 50.19 42.65 17.46
C GLY A 612 51.43 43.27 18.13
N THR A 613 51.22 44.24 19.01
CA THR A 613 52.27 44.91 19.80
C THR A 613 52.52 44.26 21.16
N GLY A 614 51.72 43.24 21.49
CA GLY A 614 51.78 42.46 22.73
C GLY A 614 52.94 41.47 22.80
N GLY A 615 52.95 40.68 23.89
CA GLY A 615 53.99 39.68 24.16
C GLY A 615 53.54 38.23 23.93
N PHE A 616 54.52 37.35 23.71
CA PHE A 616 54.35 35.90 23.82
C PHE A 616 55.24 35.38 24.95
N THR A 617 54.72 34.47 25.77
CA THR A 617 55.46 33.91 26.92
C THR A 617 55.29 32.40 26.97
N GLN A 618 56.38 31.66 26.82
CA GLN A 618 56.41 30.23 27.09
C GLN A 618 56.68 30.01 28.60
N LYS A 619 55.76 29.36 29.31
CA LYS A 619 55.91 28.94 30.70
C LYS A 619 56.15 27.43 30.71
N GLY A 620 57.41 27.04 30.88
CA GLY A 620 57.83 25.64 30.90
C GLY A 620 59.24 25.54 31.42
#